data_AF-A0A510JC55-F1
#
_entry.id   AF-A0A510JC55-F1
#
_cell.length_a   1.000
_cell.length_b   1.000
_cell.length_c   1.000
_cell.angle_alpha   90.00
_cell.angle_beta   90.00
_cell.angle_gamma   90.00
#
_symmetry.space_group_name_H-M   'P 1'
#
loop_
_entity.id
_entity.type
_entity.pdbx_description
1 polymer ?
#
loop_
_entity_poly.entity_id
_entity_poly.type
_entity_poly.pdbx_seq_one_letter_code
_entity_poly.pdbx_strand_id
1 'polypeptide(L)'
;MMKIELKWEKSNRWEKFKLEPRCHSYFMGDYINYSNERIKYFFDEIPIQKNSDYKGYLDALLIDDGGMGWKRSISWVEKGIEMIEKVLKNVSNEEGWGGKGFLAEIKKEGVLIYFITDDSYFDIISLKCFYKAMVSWRKFLDTEPNENTIMEIECEEE
;
A
#
# COMPACT_ATOMS: atom_id res chain seq x y z
N MET A 1 -3.83 -14.14 6.00
CA MET A 1 -2.42 -13.71 5.86
C MET A 1 -2.27 -12.93 4.56
N MET A 2 -1.67 -11.74 4.59
CA MET A 2 -1.38 -10.97 3.38
C MET A 2 0.02 -11.32 2.88
N LYS A 3 0.16 -11.52 1.56
CA LYS A 3 1.44 -11.68 0.88
C LYS A 3 1.69 -10.51 -0.05
N ILE A 4 2.92 -10.03 -0.07
CA ILE A 4 3.36 -8.94 -0.92
C ILE A 4 4.64 -9.37 -1.62
N GLU A 5 4.69 -9.18 -2.93
CA GLU A 5 5.84 -9.42 -3.78
C GLU A 5 6.29 -8.09 -4.39
N LEU A 6 7.54 -7.71 -4.14
CA LEU A 6 8.17 -6.54 -4.75
C LEU A 6 9.20 -7.00 -5.78
N LYS A 7 9.13 -6.49 -7.00
CA LYS A 7 10.01 -6.92 -8.09
C LYS A 7 10.19 -5.83 -9.15
N TRP A 8 11.24 -5.99 -9.95
CA TRP A 8 11.46 -5.15 -11.12
C TRP A 8 10.82 -5.80 -12.34
N GLU A 9 9.91 -5.09 -12.99
CA GLU A 9 9.21 -5.58 -14.17
C GLU A 9 9.43 -4.66 -15.36
N LYS A 10 9.39 -5.24 -16.56
CA LYS A 10 9.43 -4.46 -17.80
C LYS A 10 8.16 -3.61 -17.88
N SER A 11 8.35 -2.30 -17.97
CA SER A 11 7.26 -1.38 -18.20
C SER A 11 6.83 -1.44 -19.67
N ASN A 12 5.54 -1.68 -19.89
CA ASN A 12 4.91 -1.56 -21.21
C ASN A 12 4.44 -0.13 -21.51
N ARG A 13 4.65 0.83 -20.58
CA ARG A 13 4.19 2.23 -20.72
C ARG A 13 5.04 3.06 -21.68
N TRP A 14 6.23 2.59 -22.07
CA TRP A 14 7.19 3.34 -22.87
C TRP A 14 7.73 2.50 -24.03
N GLU A 15 8.04 3.14 -25.16
CA GLU A 15 8.68 2.50 -26.34
C GLU A 15 10.06 1.89 -26.04
N LYS A 16 10.62 2.15 -24.86
CA LYS A 16 11.88 1.57 -24.36
C LYS A 16 11.59 0.65 -23.19
N PHE A 17 11.95 -0.62 -23.32
CA PHE A 17 11.96 -1.61 -22.23
C PHE A 17 12.79 -1.09 -21.05
N LYS A 18 12.11 -0.52 -20.06
CA LYS A 18 12.72 -0.05 -18.82
C LYS A 18 12.14 -0.85 -17.67
N LEU A 19 13.03 -1.32 -16.79
CA LEU A 19 12.61 -1.94 -15.55
C LEU A 19 12.07 -0.86 -14.59
N GLU A 20 10.88 -1.12 -14.09
CA GLU A 20 10.20 -0.30 -13.11
C GLU A 20 9.86 -1.16 -11.88
N PRO A 21 9.88 -0.55 -10.68
CA PRO A 21 9.55 -1.28 -9.48
C PRO A 21 8.04 -1.51 -9.46
N ARG A 22 7.62 -2.68 -8.98
CA ARG A 22 6.24 -3.12 -8.91
C ARG A 22 5.97 -3.80 -7.58
N CYS A 23 4.74 -3.66 -7.11
CA CYS A 23 4.22 -4.34 -5.94
C CYS A 23 3.06 -5.21 -6.39
N HIS A 24 3.04 -6.46 -5.97
CA HIS A 24 1.91 -7.35 -6.18
C HIS A 24 1.47 -7.83 -4.81
N SER A 25 0.21 -7.63 -4.47
CA SER A 25 -0.31 -7.97 -3.15
C SER A 25 -1.55 -8.84 -3.28
N TYR A 26 -1.65 -9.83 -2.41
CA TYR A 26 -2.74 -10.80 -2.42
C TYR A 26 -2.96 -11.38 -1.02
N PHE A 27 -4.19 -11.77 -0.74
CA PHE A 27 -4.55 -12.43 0.52
C PHE A 27 -4.57 -13.94 0.37
N MET A 28 -4.08 -14.61 1.40
CA MET A 28 -4.22 -16.04 1.63
C MET A 28 -5.10 -16.27 2.87
N GLY A 29 -6.29 -16.86 2.68
CA GLY A 29 -7.24 -17.20 3.76
C GLY A 29 -8.41 -16.22 3.93
N ASP A 30 -9.19 -16.40 5.00
CA ASP A 30 -10.40 -15.62 5.28
C ASP A 30 -10.14 -14.28 5.97
N TYR A 31 -10.84 -13.24 5.52
CA TYR A 31 -10.71 -11.83 5.93
C TYR A 31 -11.57 -11.46 7.15
N ILE A 32 -12.29 -12.41 7.76
CA ILE A 32 -13.30 -12.15 8.80
C ILE A 32 -12.76 -11.36 10.00
N ASN A 33 -11.45 -11.41 10.26
CA ASN A 33 -10.82 -10.70 11.37
C ASN A 33 -10.23 -9.32 11.01
N TYR A 34 -10.15 -8.95 9.72
CA TYR A 34 -9.54 -7.69 9.28
C TYR A 34 -10.52 -6.50 9.27
N SER A 35 -11.81 -6.75 9.02
CA SER A 35 -12.83 -5.73 9.20
C SER A 35 -13.39 -5.80 10.62
N ASN A 36 -12.67 -5.24 11.59
CA ASN A 36 -13.38 -4.80 12.78
C ASN A 36 -14.46 -3.81 12.31
N GLU A 37 -15.72 -4.04 12.68
CA GLU A 37 -16.86 -3.13 12.46
C GLU A 37 -16.67 -1.72 13.09
N ARG A 38 -15.44 -1.37 13.48
CA ARG A 38 -15.08 -0.27 14.38
C ARG A 38 -14.25 0.85 13.76
N ILE A 39 -13.86 0.76 12.48
CA ILE A 39 -13.02 1.80 11.87
C ILE A 39 -13.87 2.79 11.08
N LYS A 40 -14.18 3.93 11.69
CA LYS A 40 -14.78 5.05 10.94
C LYS A 40 -13.73 5.69 10.04
N TYR A 41 -13.88 5.50 8.74
CA TYR A 41 -13.19 6.27 7.70
C TYR A 41 -14.09 7.41 7.20
N PHE A 42 -13.64 8.25 6.25
CA PHE A 42 -14.39 9.43 5.78
C PHE A 42 -15.83 9.18 5.26
N PHE A 43 -16.23 7.93 5.02
CA PHE A 43 -17.63 7.54 4.79
C PHE A 43 -18.28 7.20 6.13
N ASP A 44 -19.41 7.83 6.46
CA ASP A 44 -20.09 7.68 7.76
C ASP A 44 -20.44 6.22 8.16
N GLU A 45 -20.31 5.26 7.25
CA GLU A 45 -20.41 3.81 7.48
C GLU A 45 -19.30 3.03 6.74
N ILE A 46 -18.85 1.92 7.36
CA ILE A 46 -17.83 1.02 6.79
C ILE A 46 -18.45 0.20 5.65
N PRO A 47 -17.95 0.27 4.42
CA PRO A 47 -18.24 -0.78 3.46
C PRO A 47 -17.47 -2.04 3.89
N ILE A 48 -18.21 -3.09 4.23
CA ILE A 48 -17.63 -4.41 4.53
C ILE A 48 -16.89 -4.88 3.27
N GLN A 49 -15.57 -5.02 3.35
CA GLN A 49 -14.79 -5.64 2.29
C GLN A 49 -14.90 -7.17 2.41
N LYS A 50 -15.49 -7.83 1.39
CA LYS A 50 -15.45 -9.30 1.30
C LYS A 50 -14.14 -9.75 0.66
N ASN A 51 -13.72 -11.00 0.90
CA ASN A 51 -12.50 -11.58 0.29
C ASN A 51 -12.43 -11.40 -1.23
N SER A 52 -13.57 -11.54 -1.92
CA SER A 52 -13.70 -11.38 -3.38
C SER A 52 -13.46 -9.95 -3.87
N ASP A 53 -13.49 -9.00 -2.95
CA ASP A 53 -13.52 -7.58 -3.26
C ASP A 53 -12.13 -6.94 -3.10
N TYR A 54 -11.12 -7.68 -2.60
CA TYR A 54 -9.74 -7.22 -2.62
C TYR A 54 -9.21 -7.03 -4.03
N LYS A 55 -8.73 -5.81 -4.32
CA LYS A 55 -8.31 -5.43 -5.68
C LYS A 55 -6.80 -5.24 -5.80
N GLY A 56 -6.06 -5.24 -4.70
CA GLY A 56 -4.61 -5.06 -4.72
C GLY A 56 -4.19 -3.59 -4.89
N TYR A 57 -4.99 -2.64 -4.42
CA TYR A 57 -4.71 -1.20 -4.57
C TYR A 57 -3.47 -0.71 -3.83
N LEU A 58 -2.88 -1.54 -2.97
CA LEU A 58 -1.53 -1.30 -2.46
C LEU A 58 -0.50 -1.19 -3.60
N ASP A 59 -0.63 -1.97 -4.68
CA ASP A 59 0.20 -1.80 -5.88
C ASP A 59 0.06 -0.38 -6.43
N ALA A 60 -1.18 -0.01 -6.76
CA ALA A 60 -1.49 1.26 -7.39
C ALA A 60 -1.01 2.44 -6.54
N LEU A 61 -1.19 2.38 -5.22
CA LEU A 61 -0.73 3.39 -4.29
C LEU A 61 0.79 3.54 -4.28
N LEU A 62 1.57 2.44 -4.20
CA LEU A 62 3.03 2.52 -4.08
C LEU A 62 3.73 3.05 -5.33
N ILE A 63 3.11 2.88 -6.50
CA ILE A 63 3.63 3.36 -7.79
C ILE A 63 3.03 4.72 -8.22
N ASP A 64 2.16 5.32 -7.40
CA ASP A 64 1.50 6.59 -7.71
C ASP A 64 2.42 7.81 -7.51
N ASP A 65 3.55 7.79 -8.22
CA ASP A 65 4.58 8.82 -8.17
C ASP A 65 4.23 10.10 -8.96
N GLY A 66 2.99 10.19 -9.44
CA GLY A 66 2.48 11.30 -10.24
C GLY A 66 3.19 11.50 -11.58
N GLY A 67 3.92 10.50 -12.08
CA GLY A 67 4.70 10.54 -13.31
C GLY A 67 6.13 11.05 -13.14
N MET A 68 6.62 11.22 -11.90
CA MET A 68 7.96 11.74 -11.64
C MET A 68 9.07 10.69 -11.75
N GLY A 69 8.72 9.40 -11.70
CA GLY A 69 9.63 8.28 -11.67
C GLY A 69 10.08 7.92 -10.25
N TRP A 70 10.17 6.61 -10.00
CA TRP A 70 10.43 6.02 -8.68
C TRP A 70 11.65 6.59 -7.92
N LYS A 71 12.73 6.97 -8.62
CA LYS A 71 13.91 7.55 -7.95
C LYS A 71 13.58 8.86 -7.24
N ARG A 72 12.64 9.63 -7.78
CA ARG A 72 12.20 10.90 -7.22
C ARG A 72 11.11 10.71 -6.15
N SER A 73 10.52 9.52 -6.05
CA SER A 73 9.49 9.23 -5.05
C SER A 73 10.06 8.75 -3.71
N ILE A 74 11.38 8.51 -3.61
CA ILE A 74 12.04 8.05 -2.38
C ILE A 74 11.68 8.90 -1.15
N SER A 75 11.84 10.22 -1.22
CA SER A 75 11.53 11.11 -0.09
C SER A 75 10.04 11.17 0.23
N TRP A 76 9.18 10.94 -0.77
CA TRP A 76 7.74 10.83 -0.58
C TRP A 76 7.35 9.51 0.13
N VAL A 77 8.02 8.40 -0.18
CA VAL A 77 7.88 7.13 0.56
C VAL A 77 8.36 7.29 1.99
N GLU A 78 9.52 7.93 2.21
CA GLU A 78 10.06 8.19 3.56
C GLU A 78 9.09 9.02 4.41
N LYS A 79 8.49 10.06 3.84
CA LYS A 79 7.43 10.83 4.50
C LYS A 79 6.21 9.98 4.86
N GLY A 80 5.83 9.04 4.00
CA GLY A 80 4.74 8.09 4.28
C GLY A 80 5.06 7.18 5.46
N ILE A 81 6.30 6.68 5.54
CA ILE A 81 6.77 5.89 6.70
C ILE A 81 6.69 6.73 7.98
N GLU A 82 7.15 7.98 7.96
CA GLU A 82 7.07 8.88 9.12
C GLU A 82 5.62 9.10 9.60
N MET A 83 4.67 9.25 8.67
CA MET A 83 3.24 9.38 8.98
C MET A 83 2.70 8.12 9.68
N ILE A 84 3.01 6.94 9.15
CA ILE A 84 2.62 5.67 9.76
C ILE A 84 3.21 5.54 11.16
N GLU A 85 4.48 5.91 11.34
CA GLU A 85 5.13 5.86 12.64
C GLU A 85 4.47 6.79 13.68
N LYS A 86 3.96 7.96 13.28
CA LYS A 86 3.21 8.83 14.20
C LYS A 86 1.96 8.15 14.72
N VAL A 87 1.22 7.44 13.87
CA VAL A 87 0.02 6.68 14.27
C VAL A 87 0.41 5.52 15.19
N LEU A 88 1.44 4.75 14.83
CA LEU A 88 1.95 3.65 15.66
C LEU A 88 2.44 4.11 17.04
N LYS A 89 3.08 5.28 17.12
CA LYS A 89 3.62 5.87 18.37
C LYS A 89 2.59 6.67 19.17
N ASN A 90 1.32 6.69 18.75
CA ASN A 90 0.25 7.48 19.38
C ASN A 90 0.50 8.99 19.36
N VAL A 91 1.33 9.48 18.44
CA VAL A 91 1.60 10.92 18.25
C VAL A 91 0.49 11.58 17.44
N SER A 92 -0.09 10.83 16.50
CA SER A 92 -1.32 11.21 15.80
C SER A 92 -2.34 10.08 15.91
N ASN A 93 -3.63 10.42 15.91
CA ASN A 93 -4.71 9.44 15.82
C ASN A 93 -4.97 9.00 14.37
N GLU A 94 -4.61 9.86 13.41
CA GLU A 94 -4.88 9.67 12.00
C GLU A 94 -3.84 10.43 11.16
N GLU A 95 -3.45 9.85 10.03
CA GLU A 95 -2.62 10.52 9.02
C GLU A 95 -3.14 10.17 7.62
N GLY A 96 -2.83 11.03 6.65
CA GLY A 96 -3.14 10.80 5.23
C GLY A 96 -1.87 10.77 4.40
N TRP A 97 -1.75 9.77 3.52
CA TRP A 97 -0.63 9.66 2.59
C TRP A 97 -1.11 9.15 1.23
N GLY A 98 -0.45 9.53 0.14
CA GLY A 98 -0.77 9.01 -1.18
C GLY A 98 -0.32 9.92 -2.30
N GLY A 99 -0.78 9.59 -3.51
CA GLY A 99 -0.36 10.21 -4.76
C GLY A 99 -1.50 10.94 -5.47
N LYS A 100 -1.50 10.89 -6.81
CA LYS A 100 -2.47 11.60 -7.65
C LYS A 100 -3.77 10.83 -7.89
N GLY A 101 -3.73 9.51 -7.79
CA GLY A 101 -4.87 8.62 -8.02
C GLY A 101 -5.32 7.90 -6.75
N PHE A 102 -4.40 7.46 -5.90
CA PHE A 102 -4.71 6.70 -4.71
C PHE A 102 -4.26 7.41 -3.44
N LEU A 103 -5.10 7.34 -2.42
CA LEU A 103 -4.81 7.82 -1.07
C LEU A 103 -4.94 6.68 -0.06
N ALA A 104 -4.26 6.84 1.06
CA ALA A 104 -4.30 6.01 2.23
C ALA A 104 -4.71 6.86 3.45
N GLU A 105 -5.81 6.49 4.08
CA GLU A 105 -6.19 6.98 5.41
C GLU A 105 -5.66 6.00 6.45
N ILE A 106 -4.76 6.48 7.30
CA ILE A 106 -3.95 5.66 8.19
C ILE A 106 -4.43 5.84 9.62
N LYS A 107 -4.99 4.79 10.21
CA LYS A 107 -5.48 4.75 11.59
C LYS A 107 -4.93 3.53 12.33
N LYS A 108 -5.07 3.52 13.65
CA LYS A 108 -4.60 2.40 14.48
C LYS A 108 -5.29 1.09 14.14
N GLU A 109 -6.57 1.20 13.82
CA GLU A 109 -7.42 0.06 13.55
C GLU A 109 -7.14 -0.54 12.17
N GLY A 110 -6.60 0.24 11.23
CA GLY A 110 -6.32 -0.19 9.87
C GLY A 110 -6.01 0.96 8.91
N VAL A 111 -5.77 0.62 7.65
CA VAL A 111 -5.48 1.55 6.57
C VAL A 111 -6.48 1.35 5.45
N LEU A 112 -7.22 2.41 5.12
CA LEU A 112 -8.09 2.44 3.95
C LEU A 112 -7.30 3.01 2.77
N ILE A 113 -7.13 2.21 1.73
CA ILE A 113 -6.55 2.62 0.44
C ILE A 113 -7.71 2.82 -0.53
N TYR A 114 -7.81 3.97 -1.17
CA TYR A 114 -8.94 4.27 -2.05
C TYR A 114 -8.56 5.15 -3.23
N PHE A 115 -9.33 5.03 -4.32
CA PHE A 115 -9.23 5.89 -5.48
C PHE A 115 -9.94 7.23 -5.23
N ILE A 116 -9.28 8.35 -5.50
CA ILE A 116 -9.75 9.67 -5.07
C ILE A 116 -11.08 10.13 -5.68
N THR A 117 -11.48 9.58 -6.83
CA THR A 117 -12.70 10.02 -7.55
C THR A 117 -13.82 8.98 -7.54
N ASP A 118 -13.61 7.80 -6.97
CA ASP A 118 -14.63 6.74 -6.93
C ASP A 118 -14.49 5.94 -5.64
N ASP A 119 -15.48 6.10 -4.77
CA ASP A 119 -15.54 5.50 -3.44
C ASP A 119 -15.81 3.99 -3.46
N SER A 120 -16.20 3.44 -4.61
CA SER A 120 -16.36 2.00 -4.79
C SER A 120 -15.03 1.27 -5.02
N TYR A 121 -13.92 2.00 -5.20
CA TYR A 121 -12.58 1.46 -5.45
C TYR A 121 -11.73 1.64 -4.20
N PHE A 122 -11.80 0.66 -3.29
CA PHE A 122 -11.02 0.67 -2.06
C PHE A 122 -10.53 -0.71 -1.64
N ASP A 123 -9.49 -0.72 -0.81
CA ASP A 123 -9.00 -1.86 -0.05
C ASP A 123 -8.72 -1.42 1.38
N ILE A 124 -9.05 -2.27 2.36
CA ILE A 124 -8.66 -2.10 3.75
C ILE A 124 -7.58 -3.13 4.04
N ILE A 125 -6.46 -2.68 4.59
CA ILE A 125 -5.37 -3.54 5.06
C ILE A 125 -4.96 -3.09 6.46
N SER A 126 -4.31 -3.95 7.22
CA SER A 126 -3.95 -3.55 8.58
C SER A 126 -2.74 -2.64 8.63
N LEU A 127 -2.68 -1.81 9.68
CA LEU A 127 -1.60 -0.87 9.89
C LEU A 127 -0.23 -1.58 9.95
N LYS A 128 -0.16 -2.75 10.58
CA LYS A 128 1.06 -3.59 10.65
C LYS A 128 1.50 -4.04 9.25
N CYS A 129 0.56 -4.53 8.43
CA CYS A 129 0.82 -4.94 7.05
C CYS A 129 1.30 -3.76 6.20
N PHE A 130 0.59 -2.63 6.29
CA PHE A 130 0.92 -1.43 5.53
C PHE A 130 2.30 -0.87 5.90
N TYR A 131 2.63 -0.82 7.19
CA TYR A 131 3.95 -0.40 7.66
C TYR A 131 5.07 -1.30 7.12
N LYS A 132 4.90 -2.63 7.22
CA LYS A 132 5.85 -3.60 6.64
C LYS A 132 6.01 -3.40 5.14
N ALA A 133 4.90 -3.21 4.42
CA ALA A 133 4.91 -2.95 2.98
C ALA A 133 5.72 -1.69 2.64
N MET A 134 5.48 -0.58 3.34
CA MET A 134 6.14 0.70 3.09
C MET A 134 7.64 0.66 3.37
N VAL A 135 8.04 0.05 4.49
CA VAL A 135 9.46 -0.11 4.83
C VAL A 135 10.18 -1.04 3.83
N SER A 136 9.55 -2.15 3.45
CA SER A 136 10.11 -3.07 2.46
C SER A 136 10.16 -2.44 1.07
N TRP A 137 9.14 -1.67 0.67
CA TRP A 137 9.14 -0.90 -0.56
C TRP A 137 10.31 0.07 -0.61
N ARG A 138 10.52 0.85 0.46
CA ARG A 138 11.66 1.77 0.53
C ARG A 138 12.98 1.03 0.35
N LYS A 139 13.18 -0.10 1.03
CA LYS A 139 14.40 -0.93 0.89
C LYS A 139 14.54 -1.50 -0.52
N PHE A 140 13.45 -1.96 -1.11
CA PHE A 140 13.43 -2.50 -2.47
C PHE A 140 13.86 -1.46 -3.50
N LEU A 141 13.46 -0.20 -3.34
CA LEU A 141 13.89 0.89 -4.24
C LEU A 141 15.40 1.16 -4.20
N ASP A 142 16.13 0.74 -3.17
CA ASP A 142 17.60 0.83 -3.13
C ASP A 142 18.30 -0.30 -3.90
N THR A 143 17.57 -1.34 -4.32
CA THR A 143 18.14 -2.44 -5.11
C THR A 143 18.46 -2.00 -6.53
N GLU A 144 19.45 -2.66 -7.15
CA GLU A 144 19.72 -2.46 -8.57
C GLU A 144 18.59 -3.06 -9.42
N PRO A 145 18.06 -2.32 -10.42
CA PRO A 145 17.01 -2.84 -11.29
C PRO A 145 17.40 -4.15 -12.01
N ASN A 146 16.76 -5.25 -11.63
CA ASN A 146 17.01 -6.59 -12.16
C ASN A 146 15.76 -7.46 -12.01
N GLU A 147 15.32 -8.11 -13.09
CA GLU A 147 14.13 -8.99 -13.14
C GLU A 147 14.20 -10.17 -12.17
N ASN A 148 15.40 -10.59 -11.78
CA ASN A 148 15.60 -11.67 -10.81
C ASN A 148 15.57 -11.19 -9.35
N THR A 149 15.53 -9.88 -9.10
CA THR A 149 15.42 -9.34 -7.74
C THR A 149 13.96 -9.33 -7.33
N ILE A 150 13.63 -10.22 -6.40
CA ILE A 150 12.31 -10.38 -5.81
C ILE A 150 12.44 -10.25 -4.29
N MET A 151 11.55 -9.48 -3.68
CA MET A 151 11.41 -9.37 -2.23
C MET A 151 10.00 -9.77 -1.83
N GLU A 152 9.89 -10.86 -1.07
CA GLU A 152 8.62 -11.37 -0.57
C GLU A 152 8.42 -10.93 0.89
N ILE A 153 7.20 -10.50 1.21
CA ILE A 153 6.78 -10.11 2.54
C ILE A 153 5.53 -10.91 2.90
N GLU A 154 5.60 -11.63 4.01
CA GLU A 154 4.46 -12.25 4.65
C GLU A 154 4.03 -11.41 5.85
N CYS A 155 2.75 -11.04 5.87
CA CYS A 155 2.16 -10.34 6.98
C CYS A 155 1.09 -11.20 7.64
N GLU A 156 1.50 -11.77 8.77
CA GLU A 156 0.62 -12.40 9.75
C GLU A 156 0.13 -11.36 10.76
N GLU A 157 -1.16 -11.42 11.07
CA GLU A 157 -1.72 -10.80 12.27
C GLU A 157 -1.59 -11.79 13.43
N GLU A 158 -1.09 -11.28 14.55
CA GLU A 158 -1.01 -12.01 15.82
C GLU A 158 -2.36 -11.96 16.53
#